data_AF-A0A847WK09-F1
#
_entry.id   AF-A0A847WK09-F1
#
_cell.length_a   1.000
_cell.length_b   1.000
_cell.length_c   1.000
_cell.angle_alpha   90.00
_cell.angle_beta   90.00
_cell.angle_gamma   90.00
#
_symmetry.space_group_name_H-M   'P 1'
#
loop_
_entity.id
_entity.type
_entity.pdbx_description
1 polymer ?
#
loop_
_entity_poly.entity_id
_entity_poly.type
_entity_poly.pdbx_seq_one_letter_code
_entity_poly.pdbx_strand_id
1 'polypeptide(L)'
;MKEGLNWIKGSQYVLDGFHLAKYVRIAIAHMPECYNETIWKYIDNLDKKSVKETLYLIIEQTEKETKKEAVKRSKKYILGNWEGIERRYDEEYIGCSAEGHISHILSSRISSRPLGWSLEGADEMARLRVYRANGRRSWGREYFKALRGA
;
A
#
# COMPACT_ATOMS: atom_id res chain seq x y z
N MET A 1 -0.55 1.11 8.92
CA MET A 1 -0.19 1.04 10.35
C MET A 1 0.29 2.41 10.81
N LYS A 2 0.00 2.84 12.04
CA LYS A 2 0.41 4.15 12.61
C LYS A 2 1.32 4.01 13.84
N GLU A 3 1.68 2.79 14.22
CA GLU A 3 2.40 2.50 15.48
C GLU A 3 3.77 3.17 15.56
N GLY A 4 4.47 3.35 14.43
CA GLY A 4 5.77 4.03 14.38
C GLY A 4 5.77 5.45 14.97
N LEU A 5 4.62 6.12 14.99
CA LEU A 5 4.45 7.43 15.63
C LEU A 5 4.77 7.42 17.13
N ASN A 6 4.59 6.26 17.79
CA ASN A 6 4.84 6.11 19.22
C ASN A 6 6.32 5.82 19.53
N TRP A 7 7.09 5.35 18.55
CA TRP A 7 8.48 4.90 18.75
C TRP A 7 9.50 5.92 18.28
N ILE A 8 9.20 6.68 17.22
CA ILE A 8 10.13 7.62 16.61
C ILE A 8 9.64 9.05 16.81
N LYS A 9 10.31 9.79 17.69
CA LYS A 9 10.01 11.20 17.96
C LYS A 9 10.16 12.03 16.68
N GLY A 10 9.14 12.83 16.39
CA GLY A 10 9.12 13.68 15.18
C GLY A 10 8.73 12.94 13.89
N SER A 11 8.44 11.64 13.96
CA SER A 11 7.91 10.93 12.79
C SER A 11 6.50 11.40 12.44
N GLN A 12 6.21 11.43 11.14
CA GLN A 12 4.90 11.78 10.61
C GLN A 12 4.34 10.63 9.80
N TYR A 13 3.03 10.45 9.86
CA TYR A 13 2.36 9.38 9.14
C TYR A 13 2.04 9.81 7.72
N VAL A 14 2.60 9.13 6.73
CA VAL A 14 2.24 9.25 5.32
C VAL A 14 1.44 8.01 4.92
N LEU A 15 0.29 8.20 4.27
CA LEU A 15 -0.49 7.09 3.76
C LEU A 15 0.25 6.49 2.56
N ASP A 16 0.34 5.18 2.44
CA ASP A 16 0.95 4.58 1.26
C ASP A 16 0.01 4.66 0.03
N GLY A 17 0.61 4.84 -1.15
CA GLY A 17 -0.15 5.06 -2.39
C GLY A 17 -0.98 3.86 -2.83
N PHE A 18 -0.52 2.64 -2.54
CA PHE A 18 -1.20 1.42 -2.97
C PHE A 18 -2.51 1.21 -2.20
N HIS A 19 -2.52 1.41 -0.88
CA HIS A 19 -3.74 1.31 -0.10
C HIS A 19 -4.73 2.40 -0.50
N LEU A 20 -4.28 3.63 -0.75
CA LEU A 20 -5.17 4.64 -1.33
C LEU A 20 -5.79 4.13 -2.63
N ALA A 21 -4.97 3.69 -3.58
CA ALA A 21 -5.45 3.21 -4.87
C ALA A 21 -6.38 2.00 -4.76
N LYS A 22 -6.11 1.08 -3.83
CA LYS A 22 -6.95 -0.08 -3.50
C LYS A 22 -8.34 0.38 -3.05
N TYR A 23 -8.43 1.31 -2.10
CA TYR A 23 -9.72 1.77 -1.60
C TYR A 23 -10.46 2.66 -2.62
N VAL A 24 -9.75 3.44 -3.43
CA VAL A 24 -10.35 4.15 -4.57
C VAL A 24 -10.94 3.14 -5.56
N ARG A 25 -10.19 2.12 -5.98
CA ARG A 25 -10.69 1.05 -6.87
C ARG A 25 -11.90 0.34 -6.30
N ILE A 26 -11.92 0.04 -4.99
CA ILE A 26 -13.08 -0.58 -4.34
C ILE A 26 -14.30 0.35 -4.38
N ALA A 27 -14.12 1.64 -4.11
CA ALA A 27 -15.19 2.63 -4.11
C ALA A 27 -15.85 2.77 -5.50
N ILE A 28 -15.06 2.71 -6.57
CA ILE A 28 -15.55 2.94 -7.94
C ILE A 28 -15.74 1.64 -8.76
N ALA A 29 -15.56 0.46 -8.16
CA ALA A 29 -15.41 -0.81 -8.87
C ALA A 29 -16.54 -1.12 -9.88
N HIS A 30 -17.76 -0.66 -9.60
CA HIS A 30 -18.94 -0.88 -10.43
C HIS A 30 -19.30 0.27 -11.37
N MET A 31 -18.50 1.34 -11.37
CA MET A 31 -18.68 2.55 -12.19
C MET A 31 -17.33 3.25 -12.44
N PRO A 32 -16.27 2.53 -12.86
CA PRO A 32 -14.92 3.11 -12.94
C PRO A 32 -14.81 4.21 -14.01
N GLU A 33 -15.44 4.02 -15.16
CA GLU A 33 -15.45 4.99 -16.28
C GLU A 33 -16.04 6.35 -15.86
N CYS A 34 -16.98 6.36 -14.91
CA CYS A 34 -17.64 7.59 -14.47
C CYS A 34 -16.82 8.40 -13.46
N TYR A 35 -16.00 7.73 -12.65
CA TYR A 35 -15.46 8.33 -11.42
C TYR A 35 -13.94 8.25 -11.28
N ASN A 36 -13.24 7.39 -12.02
CA ASN A 36 -11.81 7.17 -11.82
C ASN A 36 -11.00 8.45 -12.04
N GLU A 37 -11.15 9.11 -13.18
CA GLU A 37 -10.41 10.35 -13.48
C GLU A 37 -10.81 11.47 -12.51
N THR A 38 -12.11 11.63 -12.26
CA THR A 38 -12.66 12.69 -11.40
C THR A 38 -12.16 12.58 -9.96
N ILE A 39 -12.19 11.38 -9.36
CA ILE A 39 -11.78 11.20 -7.97
C ILE A 39 -10.27 11.39 -7.79
N TRP A 40 -9.45 10.91 -8.74
CA TRP A 40 -8.00 11.12 -8.71
C TRP A 40 -7.66 12.60 -8.90
N LYS A 41 -8.34 13.29 -9.82
CA LYS A 41 -8.20 14.75 -9.96
C LYS A 41 -8.45 15.48 -8.64
N TYR A 42 -9.48 15.12 -7.88
CA TYR A 42 -9.73 15.76 -6.58
C TYR A 42 -8.69 15.38 -5.52
N ILE A 43 -8.22 14.13 -5.51
CA ILE A 43 -7.15 13.68 -4.61
C ILE A 43 -5.85 14.44 -4.91
N ASP A 44 -5.44 14.54 -6.17
CA ASP A 44 -4.21 15.20 -6.61
C ASP A 44 -4.21 16.70 -6.33
N ASN A 45 -5.40 17.32 -6.32
CA ASN A 45 -5.58 18.72 -5.95
C ASN A 45 -5.81 18.92 -4.44
N LEU A 46 -5.70 17.87 -3.62
CA LEU A 46 -6.00 17.90 -2.18
C LEU A 46 -7.40 18.45 -1.84
N ASP A 47 -8.37 18.26 -2.73
CA ASP A 47 -9.76 18.68 -2.54
C ASP A 47 -10.56 17.63 -1.75
N LYS A 48 -10.40 17.66 -0.44
CA LYS A 48 -11.11 16.75 0.49
C LYS A 48 -12.63 16.82 0.33
N LYS A 49 -13.15 18.02 0.05
CA LYS A 49 -14.58 18.28 0.00
C LYS A 49 -15.17 17.57 -1.22
N SER A 50 -14.58 17.76 -2.39
CA SER A 50 -15.04 17.11 -3.61
C SER A 50 -14.82 15.60 -3.61
N VAL A 51 -13.74 15.09 -2.99
CA VAL A 51 -13.59 13.64 -2.75
C VAL A 51 -14.74 13.10 -1.89
N LYS A 52 -15.06 13.79 -0.79
CA LYS A 52 -16.16 13.40 0.11
C LYS A 52 -17.49 13.39 -0.63
N GLU A 53 -17.83 14.47 -1.34
CA GLU A 53 -19.08 14.62 -2.11
C GLU A 53 -19.21 13.55 -3.19
N THR A 54 -18.14 13.28 -3.94
CA THR A 54 -18.10 12.21 -4.95
C THR A 54 -18.40 10.85 -4.33
N LEU A 55 -17.81 10.53 -3.18
CA LEU A 55 -18.06 9.26 -2.48
C LEU A 55 -19.49 9.17 -1.92
N TYR A 56 -20.11 10.28 -1.52
CA TYR A 56 -21.54 10.30 -1.16
C TYR A 56 -22.43 10.02 -2.36
N LEU A 57 -22.19 10.69 -3.49
CA LEU A 57 -22.94 10.49 -4.72
C LEU A 57 -22.88 9.03 -5.19
N ILE A 58 -21.69 8.42 -5.14
CA ILE A 58 -21.51 7.00 -5.47
C ILE A 58 -22.38 6.13 -4.54
N ILE A 59 -22.41 6.39 -3.22
CA ILE A 59 -23.24 5.63 -2.27
C ILE A 59 -24.73 5.75 -2.61
N GLU A 60 -25.19 6.96 -2.93
CA GLU A 60 -26.60 7.25 -3.25
C GLU A 60 -27.05 6.56 -4.54
N GLN A 61 -26.21 6.58 -5.57
CA GLN A 61 -26.51 5.96 -6.88
C GLN A 61 -26.34 4.44 -6.90
N THR A 62 -25.69 3.86 -5.90
CA THR A 62 -25.41 2.42 -5.88
C THR A 62 -26.61 1.67 -5.32
N GLU A 63 -27.33 0.87 -6.11
CA GLU A 63 -28.51 0.15 -5.59
C GLU A 63 -28.14 -1.03 -4.68
N LYS A 64 -27.16 -1.84 -5.09
CA LYS A 64 -26.80 -3.09 -4.40
C LYS A 64 -26.15 -2.82 -3.05
N GLU A 65 -26.77 -3.25 -1.95
CA GLU A 65 -26.31 -2.95 -0.58
C GLU A 65 -24.87 -3.41 -0.31
N THR A 66 -24.48 -4.59 -0.79
CA THR A 66 -23.09 -5.09 -0.66
C THR A 66 -22.06 -4.15 -1.30
N LYS A 67 -22.41 -3.49 -2.41
CA LYS A 67 -21.55 -2.49 -3.04
C LYS A 67 -21.57 -1.19 -2.24
N LYS A 68 -22.74 -0.72 -1.78
CA LYS A 68 -22.82 0.46 -0.87
C LYS A 68 -21.92 0.30 0.34
N GLU A 69 -21.93 -0.85 0.99
CA GLU A 69 -21.06 -1.14 2.13
C GLU A 69 -19.57 -1.10 1.76
N ALA A 70 -19.20 -1.59 0.58
CA ALA A 70 -17.82 -1.48 0.08
C ALA A 70 -17.40 -0.01 -0.12
N VAL A 71 -18.29 0.83 -0.65
CA VAL A 71 -18.04 2.27 -0.82
C VAL A 71 -17.96 2.98 0.53
N LYS A 72 -18.88 2.69 1.47
CA LYS A 72 -18.86 3.26 2.84
C LYS A 72 -17.56 2.94 3.57
N ARG A 73 -17.08 1.69 3.49
CA ARG A 73 -15.78 1.28 4.05
C ARG A 73 -14.62 2.05 3.42
N SER A 74 -14.64 2.20 2.10
CA SER A 74 -13.61 2.94 1.37
C SER A 74 -13.61 4.43 1.72
N LYS A 75 -14.80 5.04 1.82
CA LYS A 75 -14.97 6.42 2.29
C LYS A 75 -14.39 6.62 3.70
N LYS A 76 -14.73 5.74 4.64
CA LYS A 76 -14.19 5.80 6.01
C LYS A 76 -12.66 5.72 6.00
N TYR A 77 -12.09 4.83 5.19
CA TYR A 77 -10.64 4.67 5.08
C TYR A 77 -9.96 5.91 4.50
N ILE A 78 -10.43 6.39 3.34
CA ILE A 78 -9.83 7.53 2.63
C ILE A 78 -9.91 8.80 3.50
N LEU A 79 -11.11 9.14 3.99
CA LEU A 79 -11.29 10.36 4.78
C LEU A 79 -10.60 10.29 6.16
N GLY A 80 -10.56 9.10 6.77
CA GLY A 80 -9.88 8.88 8.05
C GLY A 80 -8.34 8.91 7.96
N ASN A 81 -7.78 8.81 6.76
CA ASN A 81 -6.34 8.92 6.50
C ASN A 81 -5.96 10.18 5.73
N TRP A 82 -6.88 11.15 5.60
CA TRP A 82 -6.69 12.32 4.75
C TRP A 82 -5.40 13.11 5.03
N GLU A 83 -5.04 13.34 6.29
CA GLU A 83 -3.76 13.99 6.62
C GLU A 83 -2.54 13.23 6.08
N GLY A 84 -2.60 11.90 6.08
CA GLY A 84 -1.55 11.08 5.47
C GLY A 84 -1.57 11.10 3.94
N ILE A 85 -2.71 11.45 3.32
CA ILE A 85 -2.82 11.69 1.88
C ILE A 85 -2.13 13.01 1.55
N GLU A 86 -2.42 14.07 2.29
CA GLU A 86 -1.83 15.42 2.11
C GLU A 86 -0.30 15.35 2.18
N ARG A 87 0.24 14.70 3.22
CA ARG A 87 1.70 14.58 3.40
C ARG A 87 2.44 13.83 2.29
N ARG A 88 1.75 13.12 1.39
CA ARG A 88 2.40 12.52 0.21
C ARG A 88 2.84 13.55 -0.82
N TYR A 89 2.24 14.74 -0.78
CA TYR A 89 2.54 15.84 -1.70
C TYR A 89 3.53 16.84 -1.08
N ASP A 90 4.01 16.58 0.14
CA ASP A 90 5.08 17.36 0.76
C ASP A 90 6.40 17.13 -0.02
N GLU A 91 7.15 18.21 -0.27
CA GLU A 91 8.40 18.15 -1.05
C GLU A 91 9.47 17.24 -0.40
N GLU A 92 9.41 17.07 0.92
CA GLU A 92 10.32 16.22 1.69
C GLU A 92 10.04 14.72 1.54
N TYR A 93 8.86 14.34 1.01
CA TYR A 93 8.47 12.95 0.87
C TYR A 93 9.01 12.32 -0.41
N ILE A 94 10.00 11.44 -0.26
CA ILE A 94 10.69 10.75 -1.38
C ILE A 94 9.87 9.56 -1.94
N GLY A 95 8.74 9.21 -1.33
CA GLY A 95 7.94 8.05 -1.72
C GLY A 95 8.28 6.77 -0.97
N CYS A 96 7.47 5.73 -1.19
CA CYS A 96 7.68 4.40 -0.62
C CYS A 96 7.23 3.32 -1.61
N SER A 97 8.12 2.38 -1.93
CA SER A 97 7.84 1.24 -2.82
C SER A 97 7.61 -0.08 -2.06
N ALA A 98 7.39 -0.01 -0.74
CA ALA A 98 7.37 -1.18 0.13
C ALA A 98 6.44 -2.30 -0.36
N GLU A 99 5.19 -2.01 -0.73
CA GLU A 99 4.26 -3.03 -1.21
C GLU A 99 4.60 -3.58 -2.60
N GLY A 100 5.18 -2.77 -3.47
CA GLY A 100 5.72 -3.23 -4.75
C GLY A 100 6.89 -4.19 -4.53
N HIS A 101 7.81 -3.86 -3.62
CA HIS A 101 8.90 -4.76 -3.24
C HIS A 101 8.39 -6.04 -2.57
N ILE A 102 7.44 -5.95 -1.63
CA ILE A 102 6.92 -7.12 -0.94
C ILE A 102 6.18 -8.04 -1.92
N SER A 103 5.30 -7.51 -2.76
CA SER A 103 4.51 -8.35 -3.70
C SER A 103 5.33 -8.86 -4.89
N HIS A 104 6.18 -8.03 -5.51
CA HIS A 104 6.94 -8.46 -6.69
C HIS A 104 8.25 -9.17 -6.36
N ILE A 105 8.94 -8.78 -5.28
CA ILE A 105 10.25 -9.34 -4.95
C ILE A 105 10.12 -10.48 -3.93
N LEU A 106 9.37 -10.31 -2.84
CA LEU A 106 9.32 -11.31 -1.77
C LEU A 106 8.24 -12.37 -2.03
N SER A 107 7.00 -11.97 -2.26
CA SER A 107 5.88 -12.90 -2.33
C SER A 107 5.92 -13.77 -3.58
N SER A 108 6.48 -13.29 -4.69
CA SER A 108 6.52 -14.04 -5.96
C SER A 108 7.08 -15.47 -5.83
N ARG A 109 8.00 -15.73 -4.91
CA ARG A 109 8.53 -17.08 -4.67
C ARG A 109 7.73 -17.84 -3.62
N ILE A 110 7.33 -17.15 -2.55
CA ILE A 110 6.67 -17.75 -1.38
C ILE A 110 5.20 -18.12 -1.70
N SER A 111 4.51 -17.34 -2.52
CA SER A 111 3.10 -17.54 -2.86
C SER A 111 2.86 -18.39 -4.12
N SER A 112 3.83 -18.49 -5.02
CA SER A 112 3.68 -19.21 -6.32
C SER A 112 3.62 -20.73 -6.19
N ARG A 113 4.13 -21.28 -5.07
CA ARG A 113 4.13 -22.70 -4.75
C ARG A 113 3.90 -22.81 -3.25
N PRO A 114 2.68 -23.10 -2.78
CA PRO A 114 2.42 -23.27 -1.35
C PRO A 114 3.18 -24.52 -0.88
N LEU A 115 4.37 -24.28 -0.36
CA LEU A 115 5.18 -25.22 0.39
C LEU A 115 5.09 -24.77 1.85
N GLY A 116 5.03 -25.71 2.79
CA GLY A 116 5.18 -25.37 4.20
C GLY A 116 6.59 -24.83 4.42
N TRP A 117 6.72 -23.53 4.61
CA TRP A 117 7.99 -22.90 4.95
C TRP A 117 8.18 -22.97 6.47
N SER A 118 9.35 -23.39 6.94
CA SER A 118 9.74 -23.06 8.31
C SER A 118 9.99 -21.55 8.41
N LEU A 119 9.94 -21.02 9.63
CA LEU A 119 10.19 -19.59 9.86
C LEU A 119 11.59 -19.19 9.37
N GLU A 120 12.59 -20.03 9.67
CA GLU A 120 13.98 -19.83 9.26
C GLU A 120 14.13 -19.89 7.74
N GLY A 121 13.49 -20.88 7.09
CA GLY A 121 13.54 -21.03 5.64
C GLY A 121 12.87 -19.87 4.91
N ALA A 122 11.78 -19.32 5.46
CA ALA A 122 11.13 -18.13 4.94
C ALA A 122 12.02 -16.88 5.07
N ASP A 123 12.68 -16.70 6.23
CA ASP A 123 13.61 -15.58 6.47
C ASP A 123 14.84 -15.63 5.54
N GLU A 124 15.49 -16.80 5.44
CA GLU A 124 16.62 -17.00 4.54
C GLU A 124 16.22 -16.68 3.10
N MET A 125 15.09 -17.20 2.64
CA MET A 125 14.60 -16.91 1.29
C MET A 125 14.30 -15.44 1.05
N ALA A 126 13.72 -14.73 2.02
CA ALA A 126 13.48 -13.30 1.92
C ALA A 126 14.79 -12.52 1.75
N ARG A 127 15.81 -12.82 2.57
CA ARG A 127 17.14 -12.20 2.49
C ARG A 127 17.82 -12.44 1.14
N LEU A 128 17.69 -13.65 0.59
CA LEU A 128 18.24 -13.99 -0.72
C LEU A 128 17.59 -13.23 -1.87
N ARG A 129 16.28 -13.03 -1.79
CA ARG A 129 15.53 -12.26 -2.78
C ARG A 129 15.91 -10.78 -2.75
N VAL A 130 16.05 -10.18 -1.57
CA VAL A 130 16.55 -8.81 -1.40
C VAL A 130 17.97 -8.67 -1.94
N TYR A 131 18.86 -9.60 -1.59
CA TYR A 131 20.24 -9.62 -2.08
C TYR A 131 20.33 -9.61 -3.60
N ARG A 132 19.55 -10.49 -4.25
CA ARG A 132 19.48 -10.57 -5.71
C ARG A 132 18.87 -9.32 -6.34
N ALA A 133 17.81 -8.76 -5.76
CA ALA A 133 17.16 -7.55 -6.26
C ALA A 133 18.09 -6.33 -6.22
N ASN A 134 18.99 -6.27 -5.24
CA ASN A 134 20.06 -5.27 -5.14
C ASN A 134 21.23 -5.51 -6.12
N GLY A 135 21.02 -6.27 -7.20
CA GLY A 135 21.97 -6.41 -8.32
C GLY A 135 23.15 -7.36 -8.04
N ARG A 136 23.17 -8.08 -6.92
CA ARG A 136 24.28 -8.96 -6.57
C ARG A 136 24.16 -10.31 -7.30
N ARG A 137 25.22 -10.71 -8.01
CA ARG A 137 25.20 -11.83 -8.97
C ARG A 137 25.93 -13.09 -8.49
N SER A 138 26.86 -12.98 -7.55
CA SER A 138 27.64 -14.11 -7.04
C SER A 138 27.37 -14.37 -5.56
N TRP A 139 27.25 -15.65 -5.25
CA TRP A 139 27.19 -16.20 -3.90
C TRP A 139 28.60 -16.18 -3.32
N GLY A 140 28.93 -15.16 -2.53
CA GLY A 140 30.10 -15.23 -1.67
C GLY A 140 29.75 -16.10 -0.45
N ARG A 141 30.56 -17.12 -0.15
CA ARG A 141 30.54 -17.84 1.15
C ARG A 141 30.52 -16.87 2.35
N GLU A 142 30.96 -15.64 2.17
CA GLU A 142 30.92 -14.54 3.12
C GLU A 142 29.50 -14.07 3.49
N TYR A 143 28.52 -14.03 2.56
CA TYR A 143 27.16 -13.55 2.87
C TYR A 143 26.44 -14.50 3.84
N PHE A 144 26.58 -15.81 3.64
CA PHE A 144 26.03 -16.82 4.56
C PHE A 144 26.81 -16.95 5.87
N LYS A 145 28.10 -16.64 5.89
CA LYS A 145 28.88 -16.54 7.13
C LYS A 145 28.46 -15.32 7.96
N ALA A 146 28.19 -14.18 7.33
CA ALA A 146 27.73 -12.96 8.00
C ALA A 146 26.32 -13.12 8.58
N LEU A 147 25.43 -13.88 7.94
CA LEU A 147 24.07 -14.13 8.44
C LEU A 147 23.99 -15.14 9.60
N ARG A 148 24.99 -16.01 9.77
CA ARG A 148 25.04 -17.02 10.84
C ARG A 148 25.96 -16.63 12.01
N GLY A 149 26.55 -15.44 11.97
CA GLY A 149 27.53 -14.94 12.94
C GLY A 149 27.10 -13.71 13.72
N ALA A 150 25.80 -13.38 13.73
CA ALA A 150 25.21 -12.29 14.52
C ALA A 150 24.09 -12.84 15.42
#